data_AF-A0A8J4GG26-F1
#
_entry.id   AF-A0A8J4GG26-F1
#
_cell.length_a   1.000
_cell.length_b   1.000
_cell.length_c   1.000
_cell.angle_alpha   90.00
_cell.angle_beta   90.00
_cell.angle_gamma   90.00
#
_symmetry.space_group_name_H-M   'P 1'
#
loop_
_entity.id
_entity.type
_entity.pdbx_description
1 polymer ?
#
loop_
_entity_poly.entity_id
_entity_poly.type
_entity_poly.pdbx_seq_one_letter_code
_entity_poly.pdbx_strand_id
1 'polypeptide(L)'
;CTDELFDAGQRAMYAVISKLRRKGLFIPRIALRCFDSQIRAILSYGVQVWGPHFLLQLLDRPRDIQGRYCYFDRAMEDRMVGIQRTFLRSLASVGRVPDNRLLFREFGQQPLHIHWATLIYRFWNKLVKAKNNIFHNVFREEIRMALLSDCTGSSWGSLVLRGLRCLGHWPDIPVDGELEVRVNVLASKEINIDALVLTLKERFDEDWVNPRLHVQPREFVSD
;
A
#
# COMPACT_ATOMS: atom_id res chain seq x y z
N CYS A 1 -15.40 6.89 9.66
CA CYS A 1 -15.18 5.82 8.67
C CYS A 1 -13.84 5.10 8.87
N THR A 2 -12.67 5.69 8.58
CA THR A 2 -11.38 4.99 8.78
C THR A 2 -11.10 4.65 10.25
N ASP A 3 -11.48 5.51 11.19
CA ASP A 3 -11.34 5.21 12.63
C ASP A 3 -12.24 4.05 13.08
N GLU A 4 -13.45 3.94 12.54
CA GLU A 4 -14.36 2.82 12.83
C GLU A 4 -13.82 1.50 12.28
N LEU A 5 -13.20 1.52 11.09
CA LEU A 5 -12.51 0.36 10.51
C LEU A 5 -11.29 -0.04 11.34
N PHE A 6 -10.54 0.95 11.86
CA PHE A 6 -9.41 0.71 12.75
C PHE A 6 -9.87 0.00 14.03
N ASP A 7 -10.89 0.54 14.71
CA ASP A 7 -11.43 -0.03 15.94
C ASP A 7 -12.01 -1.43 15.72
N ALA A 8 -12.75 -1.63 14.63
CA ALA A 8 -13.28 -2.94 14.25
C ALA A 8 -12.16 -3.93 13.94
N GLY A 9 -11.12 -3.51 13.20
CA GLY A 9 -9.96 -4.33 12.89
C GLY A 9 -9.15 -4.70 14.12
N GLN A 10 -8.99 -3.77 15.06
CA GLN A 10 -8.28 -4.02 16.33
C GLN A 10 -9.04 -5.01 17.21
N ARG A 11 -10.36 -4.86 17.34
CA ARG A 11 -11.21 -5.83 18.06
C ARG A 11 -11.15 -7.21 17.42
N ALA A 12 -11.25 -7.27 16.09
CA ALA A 12 -11.15 -8.52 15.34
C ALA A 12 -9.78 -9.19 15.54
N MET A 13 -8.70 -8.41 15.53
CA MET A 13 -7.34 -8.89 15.77
C MET A 13 -7.21 -9.60 17.11
N TYR A 14 -7.62 -8.95 18.22
CA TYR A 14 -7.54 -9.56 19.54
C TYR A 14 -8.46 -10.77 19.68
N ALA A 15 -9.66 -10.73 19.09
CA ALA A 15 -10.58 -11.86 19.07
C ALA A 15 -9.99 -13.08 18.34
N VAL A 16 -9.37 -12.87 17.18
CA VAL A 16 -8.71 -13.93 16.40
C VAL A 16 -7.53 -14.52 17.17
N ILE A 17 -6.65 -13.67 17.71
CA ILE A 17 -5.50 -14.13 18.52
C ILE A 17 -5.99 -14.97 19.71
N SER A 18 -6.97 -14.48 20.47
CA SER A 18 -7.53 -15.18 21.63
C SER A 18 -8.15 -16.53 21.24
N LYS A 19 -8.90 -16.58 20.13
CA LYS A 19 -9.56 -17.81 19.66
C LYS A 19 -8.53 -18.84 19.18
N LEU A 20 -7.53 -18.43 18.41
CA LEU A 20 -6.47 -19.32 17.91
C LEU A 20 -5.62 -19.88 19.04
N ARG A 21 -5.24 -19.04 20.03
CA ARG A 21 -4.48 -19.48 21.20
C ARG A 21 -5.26 -20.50 22.03
N ARG A 22 -6.54 -20.24 22.32
CA ARG A 22 -7.42 -21.18 23.05
C ARG A 22 -7.58 -22.53 22.36
N LYS A 23 -7.48 -22.56 21.03
CA LYS A 23 -7.58 -23.80 20.24
C LYS A 23 -6.23 -24.45 19.95
N GLY A 24 -5.11 -23.89 20.43
CA GLY A 24 -3.77 -24.38 20.11
C GLY A 24 -3.37 -24.23 18.64
N LEU A 25 -4.08 -23.37 17.88
CA LEU A 25 -3.90 -23.18 16.44
C LEU A 25 -3.13 -21.89 16.11
N PHE A 26 -2.44 -21.31 17.08
CA PHE A 26 -1.71 -20.06 16.91
C PHE A 26 -0.32 -20.28 16.28
N ILE A 27 -0.33 -20.95 15.14
CA ILE A 27 0.84 -21.29 14.32
C ILE A 27 0.91 -20.30 13.15
N PRO A 28 2.09 -19.82 12.73
CA PRO A 28 2.22 -18.72 11.76
C PRO A 28 1.38 -18.86 10.50
N ARG A 29 1.43 -20.03 9.85
CA ARG A 29 0.69 -20.26 8.60
C ARG A 29 -0.82 -20.10 8.73
N ILE A 30 -1.41 -20.59 9.83
CA ILE A 30 -2.86 -20.50 10.08
C ILE A 30 -3.22 -19.09 10.52
N ALA A 31 -2.45 -18.53 11.47
CA ALA A 31 -2.66 -17.19 11.98
C ALA A 31 -2.64 -16.14 10.87
N LEU A 32 -1.65 -16.19 9.98
CA LEU A 32 -1.55 -15.27 8.84
C LEU A 32 -2.73 -15.41 7.86
N ARG A 33 -3.20 -16.63 7.58
CA ARG A 33 -4.41 -16.83 6.77
C ARG A 33 -5.67 -16.27 7.43
N CYS A 34 -5.79 -16.38 8.75
CA CYS A 34 -6.88 -15.75 9.50
C CYS A 34 -6.77 -14.23 9.49
N PHE A 35 -5.56 -13.69 9.57
CA PHE A 35 -5.32 -12.25 9.41
C PHE A 35 -5.80 -11.78 8.04
N ASP A 36 -5.39 -12.46 6.98
CA ASP A 36 -5.71 -12.08 5.60
C ASP A 36 -7.21 -12.16 5.30
N SER A 37 -7.88 -13.20 5.80
CA SER A 37 -9.31 -13.42 5.53
C SER A 37 -10.24 -12.57 6.38
N GLN A 38 -9.86 -12.22 7.61
CA GLN A 38 -10.76 -11.53 8.55
C GLN A 38 -10.31 -10.09 8.80
N ILE A 39 -9.07 -9.90 9.23
CA ILE A 39 -8.59 -8.60 9.69
C ILE A 39 -8.28 -7.70 8.51
N ARG A 40 -7.48 -8.18 7.53
CA ARG A 40 -7.14 -7.41 6.33
C ARG A 40 -8.38 -6.99 5.54
N ALA A 41 -9.41 -7.83 5.50
CA ALA A 41 -10.69 -7.51 4.85
C ALA A 41 -11.38 -6.30 5.50
N ILE A 42 -11.41 -6.23 6.83
CA ILE A 42 -11.94 -5.07 7.57
C ILE A 42 -11.08 -3.84 7.31
N LEU A 43 -9.75 -3.96 7.46
CA LEU A 43 -8.81 -2.85 7.30
C LEU A 43 -8.75 -2.29 5.88
N SER A 44 -9.16 -3.08 4.88
CA SER A 44 -9.11 -2.69 3.46
C SER A 44 -10.49 -2.39 2.89
N TYR A 45 -11.53 -2.35 3.73
CA TYR A 45 -12.89 -2.09 3.28
C TYR A 45 -13.01 -0.67 2.70
N GLY A 46 -13.43 -0.57 1.44
CA GLY A 46 -13.58 0.71 0.75
C GLY A 46 -12.28 1.42 0.39
N VAL A 47 -11.13 0.74 0.48
CA VAL A 47 -9.81 1.33 0.23
C VAL A 47 -9.64 1.90 -1.18
N GLN A 48 -10.46 1.47 -2.12
CA GLN A 48 -10.51 2.04 -3.46
C GLN A 48 -10.81 3.55 -3.45
N VAL A 49 -11.55 4.01 -2.43
CA VAL A 49 -12.02 5.40 -2.31
C VAL A 49 -11.11 6.22 -1.38
N TRP A 50 -10.86 5.76 -0.15
CA TRP A 50 -10.06 6.51 0.82
C TRP A 50 -8.56 6.18 0.76
N GLY A 51 -8.17 5.02 0.23
CA GLY A 51 -6.80 4.55 0.18
C GLY A 51 -5.82 5.43 -0.62
N PRO A 52 -6.22 6.10 -1.72
CA PRO A 52 -5.31 6.99 -2.46
C PRO A 52 -4.70 8.08 -1.58
N HIS A 53 -5.43 8.56 -0.57
CA HIS A 53 -4.93 9.54 0.38
C HIS A 53 -3.75 9.01 1.21
N PHE A 54 -3.90 7.82 1.80
CA PHE A 54 -2.85 7.18 2.60
C PHE A 54 -1.65 6.76 1.74
N LEU A 55 -1.92 6.22 0.54
CA LEU A 55 -0.87 5.88 -0.41
C LEU A 55 -0.06 7.12 -0.82
N LEU A 56 -0.72 8.26 -1.05
CA LEU A 56 -0.03 9.48 -1.39
C LEU A 56 0.76 10.06 -0.21
N GLN A 57 0.22 10.03 1.00
CA GLN A 57 0.96 10.44 2.20
C GLN A 57 2.27 9.65 2.38
N LEU A 58 2.27 8.37 1.99
CA LEU A 58 3.47 7.54 1.96
C LEU A 58 4.44 7.97 0.84
N LEU A 59 3.91 8.26 -0.36
CA LEU A 59 4.71 8.48 -1.58
C LEU A 59 5.24 9.91 -1.78
N ASP A 60 4.50 10.92 -1.33
CA ASP A 60 4.70 12.35 -1.65
C ASP A 60 5.63 13.08 -0.67
N ARG A 61 6.04 12.43 0.43
CA ARG A 61 6.88 13.06 1.45
C ARG A 61 8.34 13.23 0.98
N PRO A 62 8.98 14.38 1.29
CA PRO A 62 10.34 14.71 0.86
C PRO A 62 11.36 13.69 1.39
N ARG A 63 12.50 13.56 0.70
CA ARG A 63 13.59 12.66 1.11
C ARG A 63 14.09 12.99 2.51
N ASP A 64 14.68 12.00 3.19
CA ASP A 64 15.36 12.25 4.47
C ASP A 64 16.55 13.22 4.27
N ILE A 65 17.16 13.65 5.38
CA ILE A 65 18.32 14.58 5.39
C ILE A 65 19.50 13.97 4.59
N GLN A 66 19.53 12.65 4.43
CA GLN A 66 20.51 11.88 3.68
C GLN A 66 20.09 11.57 2.23
N GLY A 67 18.97 12.11 1.75
CA GLY A 67 18.46 11.91 0.40
C GLY A 67 17.85 10.53 0.12
N ARG A 68 17.61 9.69 1.14
CA ARG A 68 17.01 8.35 1.05
C ARG A 68 15.50 8.37 1.29
N TYR A 69 14.85 7.34 0.77
CA TYR A 69 13.42 7.14 0.92
C TYR A 69 13.12 6.08 2.00
N CYS A 70 12.74 6.51 3.21
CA CYS A 70 12.36 5.58 4.28
C CYS A 70 10.91 5.08 4.15
N TYR A 71 10.55 4.45 3.01
CA TYR A 71 9.17 4.03 2.74
C TYR A 71 8.65 3.05 3.79
N PHE A 72 9.46 2.07 4.20
CA PHE A 72 9.05 1.09 5.19
C PHE A 72 8.74 1.74 6.54
N ASP A 73 9.61 2.62 7.02
CA ASP A 73 9.45 3.24 8.33
C ASP A 73 8.24 4.17 8.35
N ARG A 74 8.00 4.91 7.25
CA ARG A 74 6.77 5.70 7.06
C ARG A 74 5.52 4.83 7.09
N ALA A 75 5.53 3.67 6.44
CA ALA A 75 4.39 2.76 6.49
C ALA A 75 4.13 2.25 7.91
N MET A 76 5.14 2.21 8.79
CA MET A 76 4.96 1.84 10.20
C MET A 76 4.33 2.95 11.08
N GLU A 77 4.29 4.19 10.59
CA GLU A 77 3.57 5.31 11.21
C GLU A 77 2.05 5.16 11.03
N ASP A 78 1.60 4.45 9.99
CA ASP A 78 0.18 4.20 9.75
C ASP A 78 -0.42 3.29 10.84
N ARG A 79 -1.48 3.78 11.48
CA ARG A 79 -2.21 3.08 12.54
C ARG A 79 -2.74 1.71 12.09
N MET A 80 -3.22 1.59 10.86
CA MET A 80 -3.73 0.33 10.29
C MET A 80 -2.62 -0.70 10.13
N VAL A 81 -1.43 -0.27 9.68
CA VAL A 81 -0.23 -1.13 9.64
C VAL A 81 0.23 -1.47 11.06
N GLY A 82 0.01 -0.58 12.02
CA GLY A 82 0.19 -0.84 13.45
C GLY A 82 -0.58 -2.07 13.98
N ILE A 83 -1.78 -2.34 13.45
CA ILE A 83 -2.55 -3.56 13.78
C ILE A 83 -1.82 -4.79 13.22
N GLN A 84 -1.38 -4.75 11.95
CA GLN A 84 -0.59 -5.84 11.34
C GLN A 84 0.68 -6.13 12.14
N ARG A 85 1.44 -5.08 12.48
CA ARG A 85 2.65 -5.19 13.32
C ARG A 85 2.36 -5.83 14.67
N THR A 86 1.29 -5.42 15.34
CA THR A 86 0.90 -5.97 16.64
C THR A 86 0.55 -7.45 16.52
N PHE A 87 -0.17 -7.83 15.46
CA PHE A 87 -0.46 -9.22 15.17
C PHE A 87 0.82 -10.06 14.96
N LEU A 88 1.76 -9.58 14.13
CA LEU A 88 3.03 -10.29 13.88
C LEU A 88 3.89 -10.41 15.14
N ARG A 89 3.95 -9.36 15.97
CA ARG A 89 4.65 -9.42 17.26
C ARG A 89 4.04 -10.47 18.18
N SER A 90 2.70 -10.53 18.22
CA SER A 90 2.00 -11.51 19.04
C SER A 90 2.30 -12.94 18.61
N LEU A 91 2.57 -13.15 17.31
CA LEU A 91 2.89 -14.43 16.70
C LEU A 91 4.35 -14.84 16.92
N ALA A 92 5.28 -13.88 16.84
CA ALA A 92 6.71 -14.13 17.04
C ALA A 92 7.02 -14.64 18.47
N SER A 93 6.20 -14.28 19.46
CA SER A 93 6.35 -14.71 20.86
C SER A 93 7.75 -14.46 21.44
N VAL A 94 8.47 -13.46 20.93
CA VAL A 94 9.85 -13.13 21.35
C VAL A 94 9.80 -12.18 22.54
N GLY A 95 10.61 -12.45 23.58
CA GLY A 95 10.67 -11.62 24.79
C GLY A 95 11.24 -10.22 24.56
N ARG A 96 12.07 -10.03 23.52
CA ARG A 96 12.54 -8.72 23.05
C ARG A 96 11.84 -8.38 21.74
N VAL A 97 11.32 -7.15 21.63
CA VAL A 97 10.66 -6.66 20.43
C VAL A 97 11.67 -6.63 19.28
N PRO A 98 11.53 -7.48 18.24
CA PRO A 98 12.41 -7.42 17.09
C PRO A 98 12.14 -6.13 16.31
N ASP A 99 13.14 -5.70 15.54
CA ASP A 99 12.94 -4.61 14.60
C ASP A 99 11.78 -4.93 13.64
N ASN A 100 10.98 -3.90 13.30
CA ASN A 100 9.76 -4.10 12.51
C ASN A 100 10.08 -4.67 11.13
N ARG A 101 11.21 -4.29 10.54
CA ARG A 101 11.60 -4.79 9.21
C ARG A 101 11.91 -6.28 9.27
N LEU A 102 12.74 -6.70 10.24
CA LEU A 102 13.06 -8.11 10.47
C LEU A 102 11.80 -8.94 10.73
N LEU A 103 10.89 -8.41 11.55
CA LEU A 103 9.63 -9.05 11.86
C LEU A 103 8.78 -9.32 10.60
N PHE A 104 8.59 -8.31 9.75
CA PHE A 104 7.82 -8.47 8.52
C PHE A 104 8.47 -9.47 7.57
N ARG A 105 9.80 -9.43 7.44
CA ARG A 105 10.56 -10.33 6.58
C ARG A 105 10.49 -11.79 7.03
N GLU A 106 10.62 -12.05 8.33
CA GLU A 106 10.52 -13.40 8.91
C GLU A 106 9.17 -14.06 8.59
N PHE A 107 8.09 -13.28 8.63
CA PHE A 107 6.75 -13.78 8.29
C PHE A 107 6.40 -13.68 6.79
N GLY A 108 7.34 -13.25 5.94
CA GLY A 108 7.10 -13.01 4.52
C GLY A 108 5.95 -12.03 4.27
N GLN A 109 5.74 -11.08 5.17
CA GLN A 109 4.66 -10.10 5.11
C GLN A 109 5.15 -8.78 4.55
N GLN A 110 4.23 -8.06 3.94
CA GLN A 110 4.43 -6.72 3.39
C GLN A 110 3.44 -5.75 4.04
N PRO A 111 3.77 -4.44 4.14
CA PRO A 111 2.83 -3.44 4.65
C PRO A 111 1.53 -3.41 3.83
N LEU A 112 0.41 -3.10 4.50
CA LEU A 112 -0.93 -3.07 3.88
C LEU A 112 -1.00 -2.18 2.63
N HIS A 113 -0.18 -1.14 2.54
CA HIS A 113 -0.10 -0.23 1.40
C HIS A 113 0.08 -0.95 0.05
N ILE A 114 0.82 -2.06 0.00
CA ILE A 114 0.97 -2.85 -1.23
C ILE A 114 -0.37 -3.46 -1.67
N HIS A 115 -1.11 -4.00 -0.70
CA HIS A 115 -2.45 -4.55 -0.96
C HIS A 115 -3.43 -3.44 -1.34
N TRP A 116 -3.36 -2.29 -0.67
CA TRP A 116 -4.21 -1.14 -0.95
C TRP A 116 -3.97 -0.56 -2.35
N ALA A 117 -2.71 -0.38 -2.75
CA ALA A 117 -2.35 0.04 -4.11
C ALA A 117 -2.95 -0.92 -5.15
N THR A 118 -2.84 -2.23 -4.91
CA THR A 118 -3.45 -3.24 -5.78
C THR A 118 -4.95 -3.03 -5.95
N LEU A 119 -5.69 -2.78 -4.85
CA LEU A 119 -7.14 -2.58 -4.90
C LEU A 119 -7.54 -1.26 -5.57
N ILE A 120 -6.81 -0.18 -5.31
CA ILE A 120 -7.03 1.14 -5.92
C ILE A 120 -6.88 1.05 -7.44
N TYR A 121 -5.77 0.48 -7.92
CA TYR A 121 -5.50 0.42 -9.36
C TYR A 121 -6.30 -0.67 -10.09
N ARG A 122 -6.73 -1.73 -9.39
CA ARG A 122 -7.78 -2.63 -9.91
C ARG A 122 -9.10 -1.90 -10.11
N PHE A 123 -9.46 -1.02 -9.18
CA PHE A 123 -10.67 -0.22 -9.30
C PHE A 123 -10.57 0.76 -10.47
N TRP A 124 -9.43 1.43 -10.67
CA TRP A 124 -9.15 2.20 -11.88
C TRP A 124 -9.39 1.37 -13.15
N ASN A 125 -8.76 0.19 -13.27
CA ASN A 125 -8.93 -0.68 -14.44
C ASN A 125 -10.38 -1.13 -14.63
N LYS A 126 -11.14 -1.31 -13.55
CA LYS A 126 -12.58 -1.58 -13.62
C LYS A 126 -13.37 -0.40 -14.20
N LEU A 127 -13.04 0.83 -13.80
CA LEU A 127 -13.66 2.06 -14.32
C LEU A 127 -13.32 2.28 -15.80
N VAL A 128 -12.10 1.99 -16.22
CA VAL A 128 -11.67 2.03 -17.64
C VAL A 128 -12.49 1.06 -18.50
N LYS A 129 -12.76 -0.15 -17.98
CA LYS A 129 -13.54 -1.19 -18.68
C LYS A 129 -15.04 -0.91 -18.71
N ALA A 130 -15.58 -0.19 -17.73
CA ALA A 130 -17.01 0.07 -17.57
C ALA A 130 -17.54 1.20 -18.49
N LYS A 131 -17.12 1.23 -19.76
CA LYS A 131 -17.51 2.26 -20.74
C LYS A 131 -19.03 2.39 -20.83
N ASN A 132 -19.51 3.61 -21.08
CA ASN A 132 -20.94 3.97 -21.19
C ASN A 132 -21.78 3.78 -19.92
N ASN A 133 -21.14 3.58 -18.76
CA ASN A 133 -21.80 3.61 -17.46
C ASN A 133 -21.65 5.00 -16.82
N ILE A 134 -22.62 5.39 -15.99
CA ILE A 134 -22.56 6.59 -15.13
C ILE A 134 -21.23 6.62 -14.36
N PHE A 135 -20.76 5.49 -13.83
CA PHE A 135 -19.47 5.43 -13.12
C PHE A 135 -18.27 5.79 -14.00
N HIS A 136 -18.29 5.46 -15.28
CA HIS A 136 -17.24 5.84 -16.22
C HIS A 136 -17.32 7.34 -16.57
N ASN A 137 -18.52 7.90 -16.65
CA ASN A 137 -18.68 9.34 -16.84
C ASN A 137 -18.17 10.13 -15.62
N VAL A 138 -18.52 9.71 -14.41
CA VAL A 138 -17.99 10.31 -13.17
C VAL A 138 -16.47 10.18 -13.10
N PHE A 139 -15.93 9.02 -13.49
CA PHE A 139 -14.50 8.80 -13.58
C PHE A 139 -13.79 9.75 -14.57
N ARG A 140 -14.39 10.01 -15.73
CA ARG A 140 -13.89 10.99 -16.69
C ARG A 140 -13.91 12.40 -16.12
N GLU A 141 -14.98 12.78 -15.42
CA GLU A 141 -15.04 14.09 -14.75
C GLU A 141 -13.98 14.23 -13.65
N GLU A 142 -13.75 13.19 -12.85
CA GLU A 142 -12.68 13.16 -11.84
C GLU A 142 -11.30 13.37 -12.47
N ILE A 143 -11.02 12.72 -13.61
CA ILE A 143 -9.78 12.94 -14.36
C ILE A 143 -9.72 14.37 -14.90
N ARG A 144 -10.82 14.88 -15.46
CA ARG A 144 -10.87 16.25 -16.01
C ARG A 144 -10.56 17.28 -14.92
N MET A 145 -11.22 17.17 -13.75
CA MET A 145 -10.96 18.03 -12.60
C MET A 145 -9.52 17.92 -12.11
N ALA A 146 -8.96 16.71 -12.09
CA ALA A 146 -7.57 16.51 -11.73
C ALA A 146 -6.61 17.20 -12.71
N LEU A 147 -6.83 17.07 -14.02
CA LEU A 147 -6.00 17.71 -15.03
C LEU A 147 -6.11 19.25 -15.01
N LEU A 148 -7.31 19.79 -14.76
CA LEU A 148 -7.53 21.24 -14.64
C LEU A 148 -6.78 21.86 -13.45
N SER A 149 -6.50 21.07 -12.41
CA SER A 149 -5.78 21.50 -11.22
C SER A 149 -4.31 21.05 -11.21
N ASP A 150 -3.77 20.59 -12.34
CA ASP A 150 -2.43 19.99 -12.45
C ASP A 150 -2.18 18.85 -11.45
N CYS A 151 -3.26 18.15 -11.11
CA CYS A 151 -3.36 17.09 -10.11
C CYS A 151 -3.08 17.56 -8.67
N THR A 152 -3.01 18.86 -8.40
CA THR A 152 -2.73 19.39 -7.05
C THR A 152 -3.92 19.32 -6.10
N GLY A 153 -5.13 19.10 -6.63
CA GLY A 153 -6.36 19.01 -5.85
C GLY A 153 -6.44 17.80 -4.92
N SER A 154 -7.45 17.82 -4.04
CA SER A 154 -7.78 16.74 -3.10
C SER A 154 -8.80 15.74 -3.65
N SER A 155 -9.21 15.88 -4.92
CA SER A 155 -10.13 14.96 -5.57
C SER A 155 -9.53 13.56 -5.68
N TRP A 156 -10.41 12.54 -5.76
CA TRP A 156 -9.96 11.16 -5.89
C TRP A 156 -9.07 10.98 -7.12
N GLY A 157 -9.46 11.56 -8.27
CA GLY A 157 -8.68 11.52 -9.50
C GLY A 157 -7.28 12.12 -9.33
N SER A 158 -7.17 13.27 -8.65
CA SER A 158 -5.88 13.94 -8.39
C SER A 158 -4.95 13.07 -7.54
N LEU A 159 -5.48 12.46 -6.47
CA LEU A 159 -4.70 11.61 -5.57
C LEU A 159 -4.18 10.35 -6.29
N VAL A 160 -5.02 9.69 -7.08
CA VAL A 160 -4.64 8.48 -7.82
C VAL A 160 -3.60 8.78 -8.90
N LEU A 161 -3.80 9.87 -9.65
CA LEU A 161 -2.88 10.34 -10.70
C LEU A 161 -1.53 10.76 -10.11
N ARG A 162 -1.51 11.49 -8.99
CA ARG A 162 -0.27 11.79 -8.26
C ARG A 162 0.43 10.52 -7.79
N GLY A 163 -0.31 9.55 -7.26
CA GLY A 163 0.24 8.24 -6.91
C GLY A 163 0.95 7.57 -8.09
N LEU A 164 0.34 7.59 -9.29
CA LEU A 164 0.97 7.04 -10.50
C LEU A 164 2.24 7.80 -10.89
N ARG A 165 2.21 9.13 -10.82
CA ARG A 165 3.37 9.98 -11.08
C ARG A 165 4.50 9.67 -10.11
N CYS A 166 4.20 9.60 -8.81
CA CYS A 166 5.18 9.26 -7.79
C CYS A 166 5.80 7.88 -8.03
N LEU A 167 5.04 6.91 -8.53
CA LEU A 167 5.51 5.55 -8.82
C LEU A 167 6.21 5.41 -10.18
N GLY A 168 6.23 6.46 -11.02
CA GLY A 168 6.83 6.40 -12.36
C GLY A 168 6.02 5.66 -13.41
N HIS A 169 4.73 5.39 -13.14
CA HIS A 169 3.80 4.72 -14.06
C HIS A 169 2.84 5.71 -14.72
N TRP A 170 3.30 6.95 -14.93
CA TRP A 170 2.51 7.99 -15.59
C TRP A 170 2.31 7.64 -17.07
N PRO A 171 1.08 7.64 -17.60
CA PRO A 171 0.86 7.36 -19.01
C PRO A 171 1.46 8.44 -19.91
N ASP A 172 1.89 8.05 -21.11
CA ASP A 172 2.33 9.00 -22.14
C ASP A 172 1.12 9.83 -22.61
N ILE A 173 1.00 11.03 -22.09
CA ILE A 173 -0.08 11.96 -22.42
C ILE A 173 0.51 13.10 -23.27
N PRO A 174 -0.12 13.48 -24.39
CA PRO A 174 0.30 14.64 -25.17
C PRO A 174 0.32 15.90 -24.31
N VAL A 175 1.46 16.60 -24.29
CA VAL A 175 1.65 17.83 -23.51
C VAL A 175 0.82 18.98 -24.08
N ASP A 176 0.77 19.09 -25.42
CA ASP A 176 0.06 20.15 -26.15
C ASP A 176 -1.35 19.74 -26.60
N GLY A 177 -1.84 18.59 -26.14
CA GLY A 177 -3.17 18.09 -26.50
C GLY A 177 -4.27 18.86 -25.78
N GLU A 178 -5.40 19.07 -26.48
CA GLU A 178 -6.63 19.56 -25.85
C GLU A 178 -6.98 18.72 -24.62
N LEU A 179 -7.54 19.36 -23.59
CA LEU A 179 -7.90 18.71 -22.33
C LEU A 179 -8.71 17.43 -22.54
N GLU A 180 -9.65 17.45 -23.50
CA GLU A 180 -10.50 16.29 -23.78
C GLU A 180 -9.72 15.10 -24.35
N VAL A 181 -8.71 15.36 -25.17
CA VAL A 181 -7.82 14.31 -25.69
C VAL A 181 -7.05 13.67 -24.54
N ARG A 182 -6.50 14.48 -23.63
CA ARG A 182 -5.77 14.00 -22.45
C ARG A 182 -6.66 13.18 -21.51
N VAL A 183 -7.89 13.63 -21.28
CA VAL A 183 -8.91 12.88 -20.52
C VAL A 183 -9.23 11.55 -21.18
N ASN A 184 -9.45 11.52 -22.50
CA ASN A 184 -9.77 10.31 -23.24
C ASN A 184 -8.64 9.27 -23.17
N VAL A 185 -7.38 9.71 -23.29
CA VAL A 185 -6.20 8.84 -23.17
C VAL A 185 -6.14 8.22 -21.78
N LEU A 186 -6.24 9.03 -20.72
CA LEU A 186 -6.20 8.55 -19.34
C LEU A 186 -7.38 7.63 -19.01
N ALA A 187 -8.60 8.00 -19.39
CA ALA A 187 -9.82 7.24 -19.11
C ALA A 187 -9.88 5.91 -19.87
N SER A 188 -9.04 5.73 -20.89
CA SER A 188 -8.93 4.49 -21.68
C SER A 188 -7.72 3.64 -21.31
N LYS A 189 -6.81 4.15 -20.46
CA LYS A 189 -5.55 3.49 -20.15
C LYS A 189 -5.69 2.54 -18.96
N GLU A 190 -5.52 1.25 -19.23
CA GLU A 190 -5.31 0.25 -18.18
C GLU A 190 -3.90 0.37 -17.60
N ILE A 191 -3.81 0.24 -16.28
CA ILE A 191 -2.58 0.28 -15.51
C ILE A 191 -2.07 -1.16 -15.35
N ASN A 192 -0.78 -1.38 -15.60
CA ASN A 192 -0.13 -2.65 -15.28
C ASN A 192 0.08 -2.73 -13.76
N ILE A 193 -0.85 -3.41 -13.08
CA ILE A 193 -0.87 -3.51 -11.62
C ILE A 193 0.36 -4.26 -11.11
N ASP A 194 0.81 -5.31 -11.82
CA ASP A 194 1.94 -6.13 -11.37
C ASP A 194 3.25 -5.34 -11.41
N ALA A 195 3.48 -4.57 -12.48
CA ALA A 195 4.63 -3.68 -12.59
C ALA A 195 4.59 -2.57 -11.52
N LEU A 196 3.42 -1.98 -11.27
CA LEU A 196 3.25 -0.96 -10.25
C LEU A 196 3.53 -1.49 -8.84
N VAL A 197 2.98 -2.66 -8.52
CA VAL A 197 3.18 -3.32 -7.24
C VAL A 197 4.64 -3.74 -7.07
N LEU A 198 5.31 -4.17 -8.13
CA LEU A 198 6.74 -4.47 -8.12
C LEU A 198 7.55 -3.23 -7.76
N THR A 199 7.35 -2.09 -8.44
CA THR A 199 8.02 -0.83 -8.11
C THR A 199 7.80 -0.41 -6.67
N LEU A 200 6.58 -0.57 -6.15
CA LEU A 200 6.28 -0.24 -4.76
C LEU A 200 7.01 -1.19 -3.77
N LYS A 201 7.09 -2.49 -4.08
CA LYS A 201 7.86 -3.45 -3.28
C LYS A 201 9.35 -3.14 -3.30
N GLU A 202 9.91 -2.85 -4.47
CA GLU A 202 11.31 -2.44 -4.62
C GLU A 202 11.62 -1.23 -3.74
N ARG A 203 10.74 -0.22 -3.73
CA ARG A 203 10.85 0.94 -2.83
C ARG A 203 10.81 0.60 -1.33
N PHE A 204 10.03 -0.39 -0.94
CA PHE A 204 10.04 -0.89 0.45
C PHE A 204 11.33 -1.65 0.80
N ASP A 205 11.97 -2.25 -0.21
CA ASP A 205 13.19 -3.04 -0.07
C ASP A 205 14.48 -2.22 -0.33
N GLU A 206 14.40 -1.01 -0.89
CA GLU A 206 15.55 -0.13 -1.20
C GLU A 206 16.46 0.08 0.03
N ASP A 207 15.86 0.30 1.20
CA ASP A 207 16.60 0.53 2.45
C ASP A 207 17.20 -0.77 3.05
N TRP A 208 16.84 -1.95 2.53
CA TRP A 208 17.42 -3.23 2.94
C TRP A 208 18.71 -3.57 2.21
N VAL A 209 19.04 -2.83 1.15
CA VAL A 209 20.33 -2.94 0.47
C VAL A 209 21.40 -2.33 1.38
N ASN A 210 21.74 -3.05 2.44
CA ASN A 210 22.89 -2.73 3.26
C ASN A 210 24.13 -3.25 2.52
N PRO A 211 25.11 -2.38 2.18
CA PRO A 211 26.36 -2.80 1.56
C PRO A 211 27.05 -3.94 2.33
N ARG A 212 26.81 -4.03 3.64
CA ARG A 212 27.37 -5.06 4.54
C ARG A 212 26.72 -6.45 4.43
N LEU A 213 25.55 -6.58 3.79
CA LEU A 213 24.90 -7.89 3.58
C LEU A 213 25.42 -8.63 2.34
N HIS A 214 26.27 -7.98 1.52
CA HIS A 214 27.00 -8.63 0.42
C HIS A 214 28.26 -9.36 0.89
N VAL A 215 28.64 -9.22 2.16
CA VAL A 215 29.76 -9.93 2.77
C VAL A 215 29.30 -11.36 3.05
N GLN A 216 30.06 -12.35 2.57
CA GLN A 216 29.72 -13.75 2.85
C GLN A 216 29.71 -13.97 4.37
N PRO A 217 28.70 -14.65 4.96
CA PRO A 217 28.62 -14.87 6.41
C PRO A 217 29.86 -15.55 7.03
N ARG A 218 30.73 -16.15 6.21
CA ARG A 218 31.99 -16.81 6.60
C ARG A 218 33.16 -15.85 6.78
N GLU A 219 33.03 -14.59 6.34
CA GLU A 219 34.06 -13.56 6.47
C GLU A 219 33.92 -12.76 7.77
N PHE A 220 32.91 -13.07 8.60
CA PHE A 220 32.80 -12.53 9.95
C PHE A 220 33.81 -13.24 10.87
N VAL A 221 34.94 -12.59 11.12
CA VAL A 221 35.76 -12.86 12.30
C VAL A 221 35.01 -12.25 13.47
N SER A 222 34.58 -13.07 14.42
CA SER A 222 34.04 -12.60 15.69
C SER A 222 35.20 -12.03 16.52
N ASP A 223 35.14 -10.73 16.83
CA ASP A 223 35.92 -10.13 17.91
C ASP A 223 35.46 -10.64 19.28
#